data_AF-X1LS09-F1
#
_entry.id   AF-X1LS09-F1
#
_cell.length_a   1.000
_cell.length_b   1.000
_cell.length_c   1.000
_cell.angle_alpha   90.00
_cell.angle_beta   90.00
_cell.angle_gamma   90.00
#
_symmetry.space_group_name_H-M   'P 1'
#
loop_
_entity.id
_entity.type
_entity.pdbx_description
1 polymer ?
#
loop_
_entity_poly.entity_id
_entity_poly.type
_entity_poly.pdbx_seq_one_letter_code
_entity_poly.pdbx_strand_id
1 'polypeptide(L)'
;MAKKRTLENVLKQKIRDPKIIYLLGGGASFCAGLPGIFELTDLVRFKLRNIPSNMFDEITQFLTDNRIKNPNIEEVLSELHHRLSGAGLGHRNKERLKTTFEEVCQCIQNILKVDGPTEYHKNFMLRIVSRREAEPAKKAPPVQIFTTNYDLLIELACEESHIVAINGFEGVFNHRWKPGSFDYDIGKATTHAQTPRFEPSARHIRLYKLHGS
;
A
#
# COMPACT_ATOMS: atom_id res chain seq x y z
N MET A 1 -28.95 34.36 -3.97
CA MET A 1 -27.64 34.10 -4.60
C MET A 1 -26.84 33.16 -3.71
N ALA A 2 -26.81 31.86 -4.03
CA ALA A 2 -26.08 30.87 -3.24
C ALA A 2 -24.57 30.98 -3.52
N LYS A 3 -23.78 31.27 -2.48
CA LYS A 3 -22.31 31.34 -2.53
C LYS A 3 -21.74 30.06 -3.16
N LYS A 4 -21.06 30.19 -4.30
CA LYS A 4 -20.07 29.21 -4.78
C LYS A 4 -19.04 29.03 -3.66
N ARG A 5 -19.24 28.05 -2.76
CA ARG A 5 -18.15 27.56 -1.92
C ARG A 5 -17.10 27.01 -2.88
N THR A 6 -15.93 27.63 -2.93
CA THR A 6 -14.80 27.07 -3.65
C THR A 6 -14.51 25.67 -3.12
N LEU A 7 -14.16 24.73 -4.00
CA LEU A 7 -13.82 23.35 -3.65
C LEU A 7 -12.84 23.29 -2.47
N GLU A 8 -11.86 24.20 -2.47
CA GLU A 8 -10.88 24.36 -1.39
C GLU A 8 -11.51 24.59 -0.01
N ASN A 9 -12.54 25.44 0.08
CA ASN A 9 -13.23 25.71 1.34
C ASN A 9 -14.03 24.49 1.82
N VAL A 10 -14.63 23.73 0.88
CA VAL A 10 -15.32 22.48 1.21
C VAL A 10 -14.31 21.46 1.73
N LEU A 11 -13.16 21.29 1.05
CA LEU A 11 -12.11 20.37 1.47
C LEU A 11 -11.50 20.78 2.81
N LYS A 12 -11.20 22.06 3.03
CA LYS A 12 -10.71 22.58 4.32
C LYS A 12 -11.65 22.28 5.46
N GLN A 13 -12.96 22.38 5.24
CA GLN A 13 -13.96 22.01 6.24
C GLN A 13 -13.99 20.49 6.43
N LYS A 14 -14.08 19.73 5.33
CA LYS A 14 -14.22 18.27 5.37
C LYS A 14 -13.01 17.59 5.98
N ILE A 15 -11.80 18.05 5.72
CA ILE A 15 -10.55 17.52 6.28
C ILE A 15 -10.50 17.62 7.83
N ARG A 16 -11.32 18.49 8.44
CA ARG A 16 -11.44 18.61 9.89
C ARG A 16 -12.43 17.63 10.50
N ASP A 17 -13.26 16.95 9.70
CA ASP A 17 -14.20 15.97 10.22
C ASP A 17 -13.42 14.86 10.97
N PRO A 18 -13.92 14.40 12.13
CA PRO A 18 -13.23 13.38 12.93
C PRO A 18 -13.25 12.00 12.26
N LYS A 19 -14.23 11.75 11.38
CA LYS A 19 -14.47 10.47 10.69
C LYS A 19 -14.12 10.56 9.22
N ILE A 20 -12.83 10.75 8.92
CA ILE A 20 -12.32 10.77 7.55
C ILE A 20 -11.45 9.57 7.33
N ILE A 21 -11.65 8.96 6.17
CA ILE A 21 -10.83 7.89 5.64
C ILE A 21 -10.11 8.43 4.41
N TYR A 22 -8.84 8.06 4.25
CA TYR A 22 -8.06 8.36 3.06
C TYR A 22 -7.95 7.10 2.21
N LEU A 23 -8.12 7.25 0.89
CA LEU A 23 -7.85 6.21 -0.09
C LEU A 23 -6.71 6.70 -0.99
N LEU A 24 -5.59 5.99 -0.97
CA LEU A 24 -4.40 6.28 -1.76
C LEU A 24 -4.26 5.26 -2.88
N GLY A 25 -3.93 5.74 -4.07
CA GLY A 25 -3.57 4.92 -5.23
C GLY A 25 -2.16 5.23 -5.72
N GLY A 26 -1.73 4.59 -6.82
CA GLY A 26 -0.33 4.63 -7.28
C GLY A 26 0.19 6.05 -7.55
N GLY A 27 -0.71 6.99 -7.87
CA GLY A 27 -0.36 8.40 -8.05
C GLY A 27 0.18 9.09 -6.79
N ALA A 28 -0.14 8.60 -5.59
CA ALA A 28 0.43 9.13 -4.35
C ALA A 28 1.95 8.86 -4.28
N SER A 29 2.39 7.75 -4.88
CA SER A 29 3.77 7.29 -4.87
C SER A 29 4.60 7.87 -6.02
N PHE A 30 3.96 8.48 -7.03
CA PHE A 30 4.65 9.04 -8.19
C PHE A 30 5.66 10.14 -7.81
N CYS A 31 5.38 10.92 -6.76
CA CYS A 31 6.32 11.95 -6.28
C CYS A 31 7.63 11.38 -5.72
N ALA A 32 7.68 10.07 -5.43
CA ALA A 32 8.89 9.34 -5.04
C ALA A 32 9.66 8.76 -6.23
N GLY A 33 9.24 9.06 -7.46
CA GLY A 33 9.83 8.49 -8.67
C GLY A 33 9.38 7.07 -8.98
N LEU A 34 8.33 6.58 -8.31
CA LEU A 34 7.76 5.27 -8.60
C LEU A 34 6.92 5.31 -9.89
N PRO A 35 7.06 4.30 -10.78
CA PRO A 35 6.42 4.31 -12.08
C PRO A 35 4.90 4.11 -11.98
N GLY A 36 4.19 4.65 -12.96
CA GLY A 36 2.79 4.28 -13.19
C GLY A 36 2.66 2.83 -13.67
N ILE A 37 1.44 2.27 -13.70
CA ILE A 37 1.23 0.85 -14.02
C ILE A 37 1.76 0.44 -15.41
N PHE A 38 1.60 1.30 -16.42
CA PHE A 38 2.11 1.02 -17.77
C PHE A 38 3.63 1.13 -17.84
N GLU A 39 4.22 2.15 -17.22
CA GLU A 39 5.67 2.28 -17.14
C GLU A 39 6.31 1.13 -16.36
N LEU A 40 5.67 0.68 -15.27
CA LEU A 40 6.08 -0.52 -14.53
C LEU A 40 6.04 -1.76 -15.44
N THR A 41 4.99 -1.89 -16.25
CA THR A 41 4.85 -2.99 -17.22
C THR A 41 6.01 -2.98 -18.22
N ASP A 42 6.36 -1.82 -18.78
CA ASP A 42 7.46 -1.66 -19.72
C ASP A 42 8.82 -1.96 -19.07
N LEU A 43 9.04 -1.48 -17.84
CA LEU A 43 10.27 -1.74 -17.09
C LEU A 43 10.45 -3.22 -16.75
N VAL A 44 9.38 -3.89 -16.31
CA VAL A 44 9.40 -5.33 -16.05
C VAL A 44 9.68 -6.09 -17.35
N ARG A 45 8.95 -5.78 -18.42
CA ARG A 45 9.16 -6.41 -19.73
C ARG A 45 10.60 -6.23 -20.23
N PHE A 46 11.17 -5.03 -20.07
CA PHE A 46 12.55 -4.75 -20.45
C PHE A 46 13.55 -5.58 -19.64
N LYS A 47 13.40 -5.64 -18.31
CA LYS A 47 14.29 -6.43 -17.43
C LYS A 47 14.22 -7.93 -17.71
N LEU A 48 13.05 -8.43 -18.09
CA LEU A 48 12.85 -9.84 -18.43
C LEU A 48 13.40 -10.23 -19.80
N ARG A 49 13.84 -9.29 -20.67
CA ARG A 49 14.40 -9.62 -22.00
C ARG A 49 15.66 -10.50 -21.96
N ASN A 50 16.42 -10.44 -20.87
CA ASN A 50 17.65 -11.22 -20.69
C ASN A 50 17.39 -12.58 -20.04
N ILE A 51 16.16 -12.82 -19.59
CA ILE A 51 15.69 -14.12 -19.13
C ILE A 51 14.95 -14.74 -20.33
N PRO A 52 15.22 -15.98 -20.73
CA PRO A 52 14.45 -16.63 -21.79
C PRO A 52 13.02 -16.89 -21.29
N SER A 53 12.16 -15.86 -21.30
CA SER A 53 10.76 -15.94 -20.89
C SER A 53 9.87 -15.80 -22.10
N ASN A 54 9.83 -16.89 -22.87
CA ASN A 54 8.77 -17.18 -23.83
C ASN A 54 7.39 -16.99 -23.15
N MET A 55 7.31 -17.28 -21.84
CA MET A 55 6.07 -17.34 -21.09
C MET A 55 5.44 -15.97 -20.80
N PHE A 56 6.24 -14.95 -20.46
CA PHE A 56 5.71 -13.60 -20.25
C PHE A 56 5.12 -13.02 -21.54
N ASP A 57 5.85 -13.14 -22.65
CA ASP A 57 5.38 -12.70 -23.96
C ASP A 57 4.22 -13.59 -24.48
N GLU A 58 4.24 -14.91 -24.26
CA GLU A 58 3.13 -15.83 -24.57
C GLU A 58 1.84 -15.43 -23.84
N ILE A 59 1.93 -15.08 -22.55
CA ILE A 59 0.78 -14.63 -21.76
C ILE A 59 0.30 -13.27 -22.24
N THR A 60 1.22 -12.33 -22.50
CA THR A 60 0.87 -11.01 -23.04
C THR A 60 0.16 -11.13 -24.39
N GLN A 61 0.64 -12.04 -25.26
CA GLN A 61 0.01 -12.32 -26.55
C GLN A 61 -1.37 -12.98 -26.36
N PHE A 62 -1.48 -13.97 -25.48
CA PHE A 62 -2.77 -14.60 -25.15
C PHE A 62 -3.81 -13.59 -24.66
N LEU A 63 -3.42 -12.66 -23.77
CA LEU A 63 -4.33 -11.62 -23.28
C LEU A 63 -4.77 -10.69 -24.42
N THR A 64 -3.84 -10.33 -25.31
CA THR A 64 -4.12 -9.52 -26.50
C THR A 64 -5.10 -10.23 -27.44
N ASP A 65 -4.90 -11.52 -27.69
CA ASP A 65 -5.77 -12.36 -28.53
C ASP A 65 -7.19 -12.47 -27.92
N ASN A 66 -7.29 -12.43 -26.59
CA ASN A 66 -8.55 -12.42 -25.83
C ASN A 66 -9.15 -11.01 -25.63
N ARG A 67 -8.81 -10.05 -26.50
CA ARG A 67 -9.38 -8.69 -26.55
C ARG A 67 -8.97 -7.75 -25.41
N ILE A 68 -7.95 -8.08 -24.63
CA ILE A 68 -7.37 -7.13 -23.66
C ILE A 68 -6.38 -6.24 -24.42
N LYS A 69 -6.76 -4.97 -24.63
CA LYS A 69 -5.90 -4.00 -25.30
C LYS A 69 -4.80 -3.53 -24.35
N ASN A 70 -3.55 -3.67 -24.78
CA ASN A 70 -2.36 -3.29 -24.01
C ASN A 70 -2.36 -3.88 -22.59
N PRO A 71 -2.24 -5.21 -22.43
CA PRO A 71 -2.24 -5.86 -21.12
C PRO A 71 -1.15 -5.27 -20.22
N ASN A 72 -1.55 -4.84 -19.02
CA ASN A 72 -0.61 -4.34 -18.03
C ASN A 72 -0.08 -5.49 -17.15
N ILE A 73 0.83 -5.17 -16.25
CA ILE A 73 1.46 -6.16 -15.39
C ILE A 73 0.48 -6.87 -14.42
N GLU A 74 -0.61 -6.21 -14.00
CA GLU A 74 -1.65 -6.83 -13.17
C GLU A 74 -2.37 -7.93 -13.95
N GLU A 75 -2.75 -7.67 -15.20
CA GLU A 75 -3.41 -8.66 -16.06
C GLU A 75 -2.50 -9.87 -16.32
N VAL A 76 -1.21 -9.62 -16.55
CA VAL A 76 -0.21 -10.69 -16.73
C VAL A 76 -0.06 -11.53 -15.46
N LEU A 77 0.02 -10.90 -14.29
CA LEU A 77 0.11 -11.60 -13.00
C LEU A 77 -1.17 -12.38 -12.68
N SER A 78 -2.35 -11.81 -12.95
CA SER A 78 -3.63 -12.48 -12.78
C SER A 78 -3.72 -13.75 -13.64
N GLU A 79 -3.29 -13.67 -14.89
CA GLU A 79 -3.27 -14.83 -15.80
C GLU A 79 -2.22 -15.88 -15.39
N LEU A 80 -1.01 -15.45 -14.99
CA LEU A 80 0.01 -16.34 -14.44
C LEU A 80 -0.52 -17.11 -13.22
N HIS A 81 -1.14 -16.39 -12.29
CA HIS A 81 -1.71 -16.97 -11.08
C HIS A 81 -2.89 -17.92 -11.39
N HIS A 82 -3.76 -17.53 -12.34
CA HIS A 82 -4.87 -18.38 -12.80
C HIS A 82 -4.34 -19.71 -13.36
N ARG A 83 -3.33 -19.67 -14.25
CA ARG A 83 -2.70 -20.88 -14.79
C ARG A 83 -2.06 -21.72 -13.71
N LEU A 84 -1.31 -21.11 -12.79
CA LEU A 84 -0.67 -21.80 -11.66
C LEU A 84 -1.67 -22.53 -10.75
N SER A 85 -2.87 -21.97 -10.60
CA SER A 85 -3.96 -22.52 -9.80
C SER A 85 -4.75 -23.63 -10.50
N GLY A 86 -4.60 -23.77 -11.83
CA GLY A 86 -5.31 -24.76 -12.63
C GLY A 86 -4.85 -26.20 -12.36
N ALA A 87 -5.81 -27.11 -12.14
CA ALA A 87 -5.55 -28.53 -12.04
C ALA A 87 -5.31 -29.13 -13.45
N GLY A 88 -4.19 -29.84 -13.65
CA GLY A 88 -3.90 -30.56 -14.90
C GLY A 88 -2.66 -30.08 -15.68
N LEU A 89 -1.90 -29.11 -15.18
CA LEU A 89 -0.62 -28.74 -15.79
C LEU A 89 0.44 -29.83 -15.56
N GLY A 90 1.09 -30.26 -16.65
CA GLY A 90 2.27 -31.12 -16.55
C GLY A 90 3.37 -30.45 -15.70
N HIS A 91 4.10 -31.25 -14.90
CA HIS A 91 5.03 -30.77 -13.89
C HIS A 91 6.01 -29.69 -14.39
N ARG A 92 6.64 -29.91 -15.56
CA ARG A 92 7.57 -28.94 -16.17
C ARG A 92 6.92 -27.59 -16.53
N ASN A 93 5.66 -27.58 -16.96
CA ASN A 93 4.97 -26.32 -17.27
C ASN A 93 4.61 -25.56 -15.99
N LYS A 94 4.24 -26.29 -14.93
CA LYS A 94 3.97 -25.69 -13.62
C LYS A 94 5.22 -25.05 -13.01
N GLU A 95 6.37 -25.72 -13.10
CA GLU A 95 7.66 -25.15 -12.65
C GLU A 95 8.02 -23.89 -13.42
N ARG A 96 7.93 -23.91 -14.76
CA ARG A 96 8.19 -22.72 -15.58
C ARG A 96 7.29 -21.53 -15.22
N LEU A 97 5.98 -21.77 -15.06
CA LEU A 97 5.03 -20.73 -14.63
C LEU A 97 5.40 -20.15 -13.26
N LYS A 98 5.83 -21.02 -12.33
CA LYS A 98 6.21 -20.61 -10.99
C LYS A 98 7.46 -19.74 -11.01
N THR A 99 8.49 -20.17 -11.76
CA THR A 99 9.72 -19.39 -11.94
C THR A 99 9.43 -18.03 -12.58
N THR A 100 8.64 -17.98 -13.66
CA THR A 100 8.27 -16.70 -14.29
C THR A 100 7.48 -15.80 -13.34
N PHE A 101 6.55 -16.35 -12.56
CA PHE A 101 5.81 -15.58 -11.55
C PHE A 101 6.75 -15.00 -10.49
N GLU A 102 7.67 -15.81 -9.95
CA GLU A 102 8.66 -15.36 -8.96
C GLU A 102 9.60 -14.29 -9.53
N GLU A 103 10.06 -14.43 -10.78
CA GLU A 103 10.91 -13.45 -11.47
C GLU A 103 10.20 -12.12 -11.70
N VAL A 104 8.92 -12.16 -12.11
CA VAL A 104 8.09 -10.96 -12.28
C VAL A 104 7.92 -10.25 -10.93
N CYS A 105 7.53 -11.00 -9.89
CA CYS A 105 7.37 -10.45 -8.54
C CYS A 105 8.68 -9.84 -8.01
N GLN A 106 9.82 -10.50 -8.20
CA GLN A 106 11.12 -9.99 -7.80
C GLN A 106 11.51 -8.73 -8.59
N CYS A 107 11.21 -8.68 -9.89
CA CYS A 107 11.43 -7.48 -10.70
C CYS A 107 10.59 -6.30 -10.19
N ILE A 108 9.30 -6.53 -9.93
CA ILE A 108 8.40 -5.50 -9.39
C ILE A 108 8.90 -5.01 -8.04
N GLN A 109 9.23 -5.90 -7.10
CA GLN A 109 9.77 -5.53 -5.79
C GLN A 109 11.04 -4.68 -5.91
N ASN A 110 11.93 -5.04 -6.84
CA ASN A 110 13.16 -4.28 -7.07
C ASN A 110 12.91 -2.91 -7.72
N ILE A 111 11.90 -2.78 -8.60
CA ILE A 111 11.52 -1.51 -9.23
C ILE A 111 10.80 -0.60 -8.23
N LEU A 112 9.94 -1.16 -7.38
CA LEU A 112 9.15 -0.42 -6.39
C LEU A 112 9.90 -0.18 -5.07
N LYS A 113 11.14 -0.65 -4.96
CA LYS A 113 11.98 -0.42 -3.79
C LYS A 113 12.26 1.07 -3.66
N VAL A 114 12.01 1.60 -2.47
CA VAL A 114 12.28 2.99 -2.10
C VAL A 114 13.27 3.02 -0.94
N ASP A 115 14.21 3.97 -0.96
CA ASP A 115 15.18 4.16 0.13
C ASP A 115 14.57 4.90 1.32
N GLY A 116 13.48 5.63 1.08
CA GLY A 116 12.82 6.44 2.10
C GLY A 116 11.58 7.14 1.58
N PRO A 117 10.79 7.76 2.48
CA PRO A 117 9.64 8.56 2.11
C PRO A 117 10.08 9.92 1.59
N THR A 118 9.30 10.50 0.68
CA THR A 118 9.52 11.90 0.29
C THR A 118 9.05 12.86 1.40
N GLU A 119 9.47 14.13 1.31
CA GLU A 119 8.99 15.18 2.21
C GLU A 119 7.46 15.33 2.15
N TYR A 120 6.84 15.09 1.00
CA TYR A 120 5.39 15.14 0.84
C TYR A 120 4.67 14.07 1.68
N HIS A 121 5.20 12.84 1.71
CA HIS A 121 4.65 11.76 2.53
C HIS A 121 4.76 12.08 4.02
N LYS A 122 5.94 12.55 4.46
CA LYS A 122 6.17 12.97 5.86
C LYS A 122 5.25 14.11 6.27
N ASN A 123 5.19 15.17 5.47
CA ASN A 123 4.32 16.32 5.72
C ASN A 123 2.85 15.93 5.73
N PHE A 124 2.43 15.02 4.84
CA PHE A 124 1.07 14.48 4.83
C PHE A 124 0.76 13.73 6.14
N MET A 125 1.62 12.80 6.56
CA MET A 125 1.46 12.04 7.81
C MET A 125 1.42 12.93 9.05
N LEU A 126 2.39 13.84 9.19
CA LEU A 126 2.43 14.77 10.32
C LEU A 126 1.15 15.61 10.38
N ARG A 127 0.70 16.17 9.26
CA ARG A 127 -0.48 17.04 9.22
C ARG A 127 -1.77 16.31 9.55
N ILE A 128 -1.96 15.07 9.10
CA ILE A 128 -3.19 14.32 9.38
C ILE A 128 -3.22 13.81 10.83
N VAL A 129 -2.06 13.39 11.37
CA VAL A 129 -1.95 12.83 12.72
C VAL A 129 -2.00 13.91 13.81
N SER A 130 -1.26 15.02 13.66
CA SER A 130 -1.25 16.11 14.66
C SER A 130 -2.64 16.71 14.89
N ARG A 131 -3.50 16.68 13.86
CA ARG A 131 -4.90 17.12 13.98
C ARG A 131 -5.75 16.20 14.84
N ARG A 132 -5.42 14.90 14.87
CA ARG A 132 -6.13 13.92 15.71
C ARG A 132 -5.64 13.98 17.15
N GLU A 133 -4.35 14.21 17.35
CA GLU A 133 -3.73 14.36 18.68
C GLU A 133 -4.31 15.54 19.49
N ALA A 134 -4.78 16.60 18.82
CA ALA A 134 -5.37 17.77 19.47
C ALA A 134 -6.76 17.52 20.10
N GLU A 135 -7.41 16.40 19.78
CA GLU A 135 -8.74 16.04 20.25
C GLU A 135 -8.66 14.74 21.07
N PRO A 136 -9.53 14.53 22.08
CA PRO A 136 -9.59 13.26 22.77
C PRO A 136 -9.82 12.11 21.79
N ALA A 137 -9.06 11.01 21.90
CA ALA A 137 -9.12 9.88 20.96
C ALA A 137 -10.52 9.27 20.78
N LYS A 138 -11.38 9.36 21.81
CA LYS A 138 -12.80 8.96 21.74
C LYS A 138 -13.62 9.80 20.75
N LYS A 139 -13.25 11.07 20.55
CA LYS A 139 -13.94 12.02 19.64
C LYS A 139 -13.32 12.01 18.25
N ALA A 140 -11.99 11.89 18.19
CA ALA A 140 -11.23 11.85 16.95
C ALA A 140 -10.43 10.54 16.90
N PRO A 141 -10.99 9.46 16.33
CA PRO A 141 -10.28 8.20 16.23
C PRO A 141 -9.02 8.34 15.36
N PRO A 142 -8.06 7.41 15.52
CA PRO A 142 -6.85 7.34 14.70
C PRO A 142 -7.16 7.33 13.21
N VAL A 143 -6.28 7.92 12.40
CA VAL A 143 -6.53 8.05 10.95
C VAL A 143 -6.52 6.67 10.30
N GLN A 144 -7.50 6.44 9.43
CA GLN A 144 -7.56 5.25 8.59
C GLN A 144 -7.14 5.59 7.17
N ILE A 145 -6.18 4.83 6.65
CA ILE A 145 -5.66 4.97 5.29
C ILE A 145 -5.82 3.62 4.61
N PHE A 146 -6.51 3.60 3.48
CA PHE A 146 -6.58 2.46 2.59
C PHE A 146 -5.66 2.75 1.41
N THR A 147 -4.90 1.76 0.99
CA THR A 147 -3.98 1.90 -0.14
C THR A 147 -4.05 0.69 -1.06
N THR A 148 -4.00 0.96 -2.36
CA THR A 148 -3.79 -0.05 -3.40
C THR A 148 -2.31 -0.17 -3.77
N ASN A 149 -1.40 0.52 -3.06
CA ASN A 149 0.01 0.58 -3.42
C ASN A 149 0.81 -0.51 -2.70
N TYR A 150 1.76 -1.11 -3.41
CA TYR A 150 2.66 -2.14 -2.88
C TYR A 150 3.87 -1.57 -2.13
N ASP A 151 4.22 -0.30 -2.36
CA ASP A 151 5.36 0.35 -1.73
C ASP A 151 5.20 0.55 -0.21
N LEU A 152 6.30 0.98 0.42
CA LEU A 152 6.40 1.22 1.87
C LEU A 152 6.47 2.73 2.22
N LEU A 153 6.11 3.63 1.30
CA LEU A 153 6.32 5.07 1.50
C LEU A 153 5.56 5.63 2.70
N ILE A 154 4.36 5.11 2.99
CA ILE A 154 3.56 5.55 4.13
C ILE A 154 4.14 4.99 5.44
N GLU A 155 4.51 3.72 5.46
CA GLU A 155 5.17 3.10 6.62
C GLU A 155 6.48 3.80 6.97
N LEU A 156 7.33 4.03 5.98
CA LEU A 156 8.60 4.74 6.16
C LEU A 156 8.38 6.19 6.59
N ALA A 157 7.37 6.87 6.04
CA ALA A 157 7.01 8.23 6.49
C ALA A 157 6.56 8.24 7.95
N CYS A 158 5.82 7.22 8.38
CA CYS A 158 5.43 7.07 9.77
C CYS A 158 6.63 6.80 10.67
N GLU A 159 7.53 5.89 10.28
CA GLU A 159 8.75 5.55 11.01
C GLU A 159 9.64 6.78 11.20
N GLU A 160 9.98 7.50 10.13
CA GLU A 160 10.79 8.73 10.18
C GLU A 160 10.11 9.87 10.97
N SER A 161 8.78 9.85 11.10
CA SER A 161 8.01 10.88 11.80
C SER A 161 7.63 10.49 13.23
N HIS A 162 8.11 9.35 13.75
CA HIS A 162 7.73 8.79 15.04
C HIS A 162 6.20 8.65 15.21
N ILE A 163 5.53 8.22 14.14
CA ILE A 163 4.10 7.89 14.11
C ILE A 163 4.00 6.38 14.04
N VAL A 164 3.16 5.77 14.88
CA VAL A 164 2.94 4.34 14.79
C VAL A 164 1.97 4.04 13.65
N ALA A 165 2.36 3.15 12.73
CA ALA A 165 1.50 2.62 11.68
C ALA A 165 1.10 1.18 12.00
N ILE A 166 -0.19 0.97 12.28
CA ILE A 166 -0.75 -0.38 12.40
C ILE A 166 -1.15 -0.83 10.99
N ASN A 167 -0.37 -1.73 10.40
CA ASN A 167 -0.58 -2.22 9.04
C ASN A 167 -0.91 -3.72 8.95
N GLY A 168 -1.14 -4.37 10.10
CA GLY A 168 -1.41 -5.80 10.17
C GLY A 168 -0.17 -6.69 10.20
N PHE A 169 1.04 -6.12 10.13
CA PHE A 169 2.29 -6.86 10.26
C PHE A 169 2.98 -6.56 11.60
N GLU A 170 3.58 -7.59 12.19
CA GLU A 170 4.40 -7.47 13.40
C GLU A 170 5.79 -8.07 13.17
N GLY A 171 6.76 -7.63 13.96
CA GLY A 171 8.15 -8.07 13.92
C GLY A 171 9.08 -6.99 13.36
N VAL A 172 10.32 -6.94 13.86
CA VAL A 172 11.32 -5.94 13.43
C VAL A 172 12.16 -6.44 12.25
N PHE A 173 12.60 -7.70 12.33
CA PHE A 173 13.42 -8.31 11.27
C PHE A 173 12.61 -9.25 10.37
N ASN A 174 11.66 -9.97 10.98
CA ASN A 174 10.83 -10.95 10.31
C ASN A 174 9.38 -10.50 10.43
N HIS A 175 8.91 -9.75 9.44
CA HIS A 175 7.53 -9.28 9.40
C HIS A 175 6.60 -10.48 9.20
N ARG A 176 5.60 -10.61 10.08
CA ARG A 176 4.58 -11.66 10.01
C ARG A 176 3.21 -11.01 9.98
N TRP A 177 2.38 -11.48 9.05
CA TRP A 177 0.98 -11.08 9.01
C TRP A 177 0.27 -11.53 10.29
N LYS A 178 -0.27 -10.56 11.02
CA LYS A 178 -1.05 -10.76 12.23
C LYS A 178 -2.17 -9.72 12.30
N PRO A 179 -3.35 -10.04 11.74
CA PRO A 179 -4.46 -9.09 11.61
C PRO A 179 -5.01 -8.63 12.97
N GLY A 180 -4.85 -9.43 14.03
CA GLY A 180 -5.26 -9.03 15.39
C GLY A 180 -4.55 -7.78 15.91
N SER A 181 -3.47 -7.33 15.27
CA SER A 181 -2.85 -6.03 15.59
C SER A 181 -3.77 -4.83 15.35
N PHE A 182 -4.78 -4.93 14.47
CA PHE A 182 -5.77 -3.88 14.24
C PHE A 182 -6.72 -3.66 15.41
N ASP A 183 -6.89 -4.67 16.28
CA ASP A 183 -7.73 -4.62 17.48
C ASP A 183 -7.02 -3.92 18.65
N TYR A 184 -5.70 -3.72 18.55
CA TYR A 184 -4.94 -2.99 19.55
C TYR A 184 -5.13 -1.47 19.42
N ASP A 185 -5.00 -0.80 20.55
CA ASP A 185 -4.98 0.66 20.63
C ASP A 185 -3.65 1.11 21.24
N ILE A 186 -3.26 2.34 20.92
CA ILE A 186 -1.99 2.92 21.35
C ILE A 186 -2.32 4.06 22.30
N GLY A 187 -1.61 4.14 23.40
CA GLY A 187 -1.91 5.10 24.44
C GLY A 187 -0.84 5.14 25.51
N LYS A 188 -1.05 6.00 26.49
CA LYS A 188 -0.15 6.14 27.64
C LYS A 188 -0.77 5.39 28.81
N ALA A 189 0.05 4.60 29.50
CA ALA A 189 -0.31 4.06 30.79
C ALA A 189 0.06 5.09 31.87
N THR A 190 -0.89 5.53 32.68
CA THR A 190 -0.66 6.44 33.80
C THR A 190 -0.20 5.66 35.03
N THR A 191 0.84 4.85 34.89
CA THR A 191 1.33 3.91 35.93
C THR A 191 1.82 4.61 37.20
N HIS A 192 2.24 5.88 37.09
CA HIS A 192 2.67 6.70 38.23
C HIS A 192 1.52 7.40 38.97
N ALA A 193 0.28 7.28 38.50
CA ALA A 193 -0.89 7.83 39.19
C ALA A 193 -1.41 6.87 40.27
N GLN A 194 -2.08 7.42 41.30
CA GLN A 194 -2.70 6.61 42.37
C GLN A 194 -3.68 5.55 41.84
N THR A 195 -4.30 5.80 40.68
CA THR A 195 -5.07 4.81 39.94
C THR A 195 -4.52 4.67 38.53
N PRO A 196 -3.80 3.57 38.21
CA PRO A 196 -3.32 3.33 36.86
C PRO A 196 -4.47 3.23 35.86
N ARG A 197 -4.34 3.94 34.74
CA ARG A 197 -5.32 3.95 33.65
C ARG A 197 -4.59 3.92 32.31
N PHE A 198 -5.30 3.45 31.28
CA PHE A 198 -4.87 3.59 29.91
C PHE A 198 -5.55 4.80 29.28
N GLU A 199 -4.76 5.72 28.76
CA GLU A 199 -5.22 6.89 28.03
C GLU A 199 -4.94 6.68 26.53
N PRO A 200 -5.98 6.38 25.72
CA PRO A 200 -5.80 6.18 24.30
C PRO A 200 -5.27 7.45 23.61
N SER A 201 -4.34 7.25 22.69
CA SER A 201 -3.70 8.27 21.88
C SER A 201 -4.16 8.15 20.43
N ALA A 202 -4.67 9.24 19.86
CA ALA A 202 -5.00 9.27 18.44
C ALA A 202 -3.78 9.52 17.54
N ARG A 203 -2.56 9.59 18.10
CA ARG A 203 -1.30 9.85 17.38
C ARG A 203 -0.73 8.59 16.71
N HIS A 204 -1.58 7.90 15.96
CA HIS A 204 -1.20 6.73 15.16
C HIS A 204 -2.14 6.59 13.96
N ILE A 205 -1.79 5.71 13.03
CA ILE A 205 -2.62 5.40 11.87
C ILE A 205 -2.95 3.91 11.81
N ARG A 206 -4.05 3.59 11.14
CA ARG A 206 -4.36 2.24 10.64
C ARG A 206 -4.21 2.26 9.11
N LEU A 207 -3.27 1.48 8.60
CA LEU A 207 -2.96 1.37 7.18
C LEU A 207 -3.47 0.02 6.64
N TYR A 208 -4.43 0.07 5.73
CA TYR A 208 -5.07 -1.10 5.13
C TYR A 208 -4.59 -1.24 3.69
N LYS A 209 -3.73 -2.24 3.42
CA LYS A 209 -3.35 -2.62 2.05
C LYS A 209 -4.42 -3.54 1.46
N LEU A 210 -5.00 -3.13 0.34
CA LEU A 210 -6.14 -3.83 -0.26
C LEU A 210 -5.77 -5.01 -1.16
N HIS A 211 -4.50 -5.12 -1.57
CA HIS A 211 -4.05 -6.03 -2.61
C HIS A 211 -3.59 -7.42 -2.13
N GLY A 212 -3.73 -7.72 -0.83
CA GLY A 212 -3.30 -9.00 -0.28
C GLY A 212 -1.79 -9.18 -0.43
N SER A 213 -1.04 -8.53 0.48
CA SER A 213 0.41 -8.66 0.63
C SER A 213 0.88 -10.09 0.84
#